data_AF-Q03YQ9-F1
#
_entry.id   AF-Q03YQ9-F1
#
_cell.length_a   1.000
_cell.length_b   1.000
_cell.length_c   1.000
_cell.angle_alpha   90.00
_cell.angle_beta   90.00
_cell.angle_gamma   90.00
#
_symmetry.space_group_name_H-M   'P 1'
#
loop_
_entity.id
_entity.type
_entity.pdbx_description
1 polymer ?
#
loop_
_entity_poly.entity_id
_entity_poly.type
_entity_poly.pdbx_seq_one_letter_code
_entity_poly.pdbx_strand_id
1 'polypeptide(L)'
;MTTIYQHGTLAQLVARQMSGTITVAEMLEHGDTGIGTFEGLNGEAIFLNGEAYQADSTGKVHHITDKQTTLPFASIHFDQPEASQKLPFKKIKYSNLTQNLKDEQLFNVFSALKLHGEFAHVHVRIVTKQEKPYPSLLQVAEQQPEFKADNITGTLVGYYAPKVFGGPTAAGWHLHFLSDDLTFAGHVLDFEATDVDGTLEVFDNFLQHLPINNADFRSMNQDIAGLDKAIEASEGGKN
;
A
#
# COMPACT_ATOMS: atom_id res chain seq x y z
N MET A 1 4.24 4.77 -22.06
CA MET A 1 5.15 4.73 -20.91
C MET A 1 4.28 4.66 -19.67
N THR A 2 4.49 3.65 -18.85
CA THR A 2 3.71 3.40 -17.63
C THR A 2 4.41 4.09 -16.44
N THR A 3 3.64 4.65 -15.51
CA THR A 3 4.19 5.45 -14.40
C THR A 3 3.44 5.12 -13.12
N ILE A 4 4.20 4.83 -12.06
CA ILE A 4 3.70 4.85 -10.69
C ILE A 4 4.05 6.21 -10.07
N TYR A 5 3.04 6.87 -9.53
CA TYR A 5 3.16 8.11 -8.76
C TYR A 5 3.17 7.79 -7.27
N GLN A 6 4.06 8.42 -6.52
CA GLN A 6 4.09 8.31 -5.07
C GLN A 6 4.18 9.70 -4.44
N HIS A 7 3.29 9.96 -3.48
CA HIS A 7 3.37 11.14 -2.63
C HIS A 7 4.02 10.76 -1.29
N GLY A 8 5.02 11.54 -0.86
CA GLY A 8 5.73 11.31 0.39
C GLY A 8 6.63 10.06 0.35
N THR A 9 7.26 9.74 1.47
CA THR A 9 8.13 8.55 1.59
C THR A 9 7.83 7.78 2.87
N LEU A 10 8.05 6.46 2.90
CA LEU A 10 7.96 5.71 4.17
C LEU A 10 9.00 6.19 5.19
N ALA A 11 10.17 6.64 4.74
CA ALA A 11 11.20 7.23 5.59
C ALA A 11 10.69 8.45 6.39
N GLN A 12 9.78 9.24 5.82
CA GLN A 12 9.17 10.35 6.56
C GLN A 12 8.27 9.85 7.70
N LEU A 13 7.57 8.73 7.49
CA LEU A 13 6.69 8.15 8.50
C LEU A 13 7.53 7.60 9.66
N VAL A 14 8.68 6.97 9.35
CA VAL A 14 9.70 6.56 10.33
C VAL A 14 10.20 7.77 11.13
N ALA A 15 10.39 8.91 10.45
CA ALA A 15 10.75 10.21 11.04
C ALA A 15 9.60 10.90 11.80
N ARG A 16 8.49 10.18 12.07
CA ARG A 16 7.31 10.66 12.78
C ARG A 16 6.57 11.80 12.05
N GLN A 17 6.67 11.86 10.73
CA GLN A 17 5.98 12.83 9.89
C GLN A 17 4.71 12.22 9.30
N MET A 18 3.64 12.20 10.08
CA MET A 18 2.38 11.52 9.74
C MET A 18 1.25 12.49 9.33
N SER A 19 1.52 13.79 9.24
CA SER A 19 0.50 14.78 8.85
C SER A 19 0.11 14.65 7.38
N GLY A 20 -1.17 14.85 7.08
CA GLY A 20 -1.67 14.85 5.71
C GLY A 20 -1.06 16.00 4.91
N THR A 21 -0.54 15.71 3.72
CA THR A 21 0.16 16.69 2.88
C THR A 21 -0.20 16.64 1.40
N ILE A 22 -1.11 15.75 1.03
CA ILE A 22 -1.85 15.74 -0.23
C ILE A 22 -3.30 15.37 0.05
N THR A 23 -4.23 15.91 -0.73
CA THR A 23 -5.65 15.53 -0.65
C THR A 23 -5.95 14.28 -1.49
N VAL A 24 -7.05 13.60 -1.18
CA VAL A 24 -7.59 12.52 -2.04
C VAL A 24 -7.86 13.05 -3.45
N ALA A 25 -8.37 14.27 -3.60
CA ALA A 25 -8.59 14.91 -4.89
C ALA A 25 -7.30 14.95 -5.73
N GLU A 26 -6.23 15.52 -5.17
CA GLU A 26 -4.93 15.64 -5.84
C GLU A 26 -4.31 14.26 -6.13
N MET A 27 -4.44 13.29 -5.22
CA MET A 27 -3.96 11.92 -5.47
C MET A 27 -4.64 11.27 -6.69
N LEU A 28 -5.95 11.45 -6.84
CA LEU A 28 -6.72 10.87 -7.94
C LEU A 28 -6.45 11.54 -9.31
N GLU A 29 -5.76 12.70 -9.34
CA GLU A 29 -5.26 13.26 -10.61
C GLU A 29 -4.11 12.43 -11.20
N HIS A 30 -3.48 11.58 -10.38
CA HIS A 30 -2.31 10.78 -10.77
C HIS A 30 -2.60 9.30 -10.97
N GLY A 31 -3.84 8.85 -10.74
CA GLY A 31 -4.23 7.47 -10.95
C GLY A 31 -5.61 7.12 -10.41
N ASP A 32 -6.01 5.88 -10.64
CA ASP A 32 -7.31 5.33 -10.24
C ASP A 32 -7.17 4.08 -9.34
N THR A 33 -5.95 3.57 -9.18
CA THR A 33 -5.66 2.29 -8.53
C THR A 33 -4.37 2.41 -7.72
N GLY A 34 -4.43 2.06 -6.43
CA GLY A 34 -3.29 2.21 -5.54
C GLY A 34 -3.56 1.99 -4.05
N ILE A 35 -2.57 2.32 -3.23
CA ILE A 35 -2.55 2.07 -1.79
C ILE A 35 -1.91 3.22 -1.01
N GLY A 36 -2.15 3.30 0.30
CA GLY A 36 -1.51 4.30 1.16
C GLY A 36 -2.12 4.32 2.55
N THR A 37 -2.06 5.48 3.22
CA THR A 37 -2.70 5.70 4.52
C THR A 37 -3.22 7.13 4.62
N PHE A 38 -4.08 7.41 5.59
CA PHE A 38 -4.61 8.75 5.83
C PHE A 38 -3.82 9.50 6.90
N GLU A 39 -4.11 10.79 7.07
CA GLU A 39 -3.49 11.63 8.09
C GLU A 39 -3.46 10.96 9.48
N GLY A 40 -2.29 11.00 10.11
CA GLY A 40 -2.02 10.34 11.39
C GLY A 40 -1.92 8.83 11.28
N LEU A 41 -1.66 8.26 10.09
CA LEU A 41 -1.76 6.82 9.85
C LEU A 41 -3.16 6.27 10.18
N ASN A 42 -4.21 7.07 9.91
CA ASN A 42 -5.57 6.68 10.23
C ASN A 42 -6.04 5.58 9.27
N GLY A 43 -5.74 4.33 9.60
CA GLY A 43 -6.15 3.19 8.80
C GLY A 43 -5.42 3.07 7.47
N GLU A 44 -5.95 2.19 6.62
CA GLU A 44 -5.36 1.87 5.32
C GLU A 44 -6.17 2.49 4.19
N ALA A 45 -5.49 3.14 3.25
CA ALA A 45 -6.09 3.67 2.04
C ALA A 45 -6.01 2.64 0.91
N ILE A 46 -7.12 2.44 0.21
CA ILE A 46 -7.20 1.64 -1.02
C ILE A 46 -7.85 2.51 -2.07
N PHE A 47 -7.17 2.69 -3.21
CA PHE A 47 -7.74 3.34 -4.39
C PHE A 47 -8.09 2.24 -5.39
N LEU A 48 -9.34 2.25 -5.86
CA LEU A 48 -9.81 1.27 -6.83
C LEU A 48 -10.86 1.91 -7.73
N ASN A 49 -10.64 1.81 -9.05
CA ASN A 49 -11.54 2.34 -10.07
C ASN A 49 -11.86 3.85 -9.88
N GLY A 50 -10.89 4.63 -9.41
CA GLY A 50 -11.02 6.08 -9.21
C GLY A 50 -11.71 6.47 -7.90
N GLU A 51 -12.08 5.50 -7.08
CA GLU A 51 -12.64 5.72 -5.75
C GLU A 51 -11.61 5.43 -4.65
N ALA A 52 -11.77 6.11 -3.51
CA ALA A 52 -10.89 5.98 -2.36
C ALA A 52 -11.66 5.36 -1.18
N TYR A 53 -11.07 4.34 -0.58
CA TYR A 53 -11.63 3.60 0.55
C TYR A 53 -10.66 3.64 1.73
N GLN A 54 -11.21 3.65 2.94
CA GLN A 54 -10.47 3.58 4.19
C GLN A 54 -10.89 2.37 4.99
N ALA A 55 -9.95 1.49 5.31
CA ALA A 55 -10.13 0.52 6.39
C ALA A 55 -9.71 1.20 7.71
N ASP A 56 -10.61 1.35 8.67
CA ASP A 56 -10.28 1.91 9.99
C ASP A 56 -9.86 0.84 11.00
N SER A 57 -9.24 1.23 12.11
CA SER A 57 -8.73 0.28 13.12
C SER A 57 -9.82 -0.50 13.87
N THR A 58 -11.10 -0.24 13.61
CA THR A 58 -12.22 -1.08 14.08
C THR A 58 -12.58 -2.19 13.09
N GLY A 59 -11.91 -2.24 11.94
CA GLY A 59 -12.17 -3.19 10.86
C GLY A 59 -13.27 -2.74 9.91
N LYS A 60 -13.76 -1.49 10.02
CA LYS A 60 -14.80 -0.98 9.12
C LYS A 60 -14.20 -0.34 7.89
N VAL A 61 -14.87 -0.54 6.76
CA VAL A 61 -14.52 0.09 5.49
C VAL A 61 -15.42 1.29 5.25
N HIS A 62 -14.81 2.41 4.87
CA HIS A 62 -15.50 3.67 4.56
C HIS A 62 -15.18 4.11 3.14
N HIS A 63 -16.20 4.51 2.40
CA HIS A 63 -16.01 5.19 1.12
C HIS A 63 -15.73 6.68 1.37
N ILE A 64 -14.56 7.15 0.93
CA ILE A 64 -14.12 8.53 1.17
C ILE A 64 -14.73 9.46 0.12
N THR A 65 -15.83 10.10 0.53
CA THR A 65 -16.59 11.06 -0.28
C THR A 65 -16.06 12.49 -0.13
N ASP A 66 -15.48 12.84 1.02
CA ASP A 66 -14.79 14.12 1.19
C ASP A 66 -13.40 14.06 0.54
N LYS A 67 -13.33 14.56 -0.69
CA LYS A 67 -12.08 14.60 -1.47
C LYS A 67 -11.02 15.55 -0.89
N GLN A 68 -11.34 16.34 0.14
CA GLN A 68 -10.35 17.14 0.90
C GLN A 68 -9.65 16.34 2.01
N THR A 69 -10.10 15.11 2.28
CA THR A 69 -9.40 14.18 3.17
C THR A 69 -7.94 14.04 2.74
N THR A 70 -7.01 14.05 3.70
CA THR A 70 -5.58 14.15 3.44
C THR A 70 -4.81 12.85 3.72
N LEU A 71 -3.72 12.65 2.99
CA LEU A 71 -2.80 11.51 3.12
C LEU A 71 -1.38 12.03 3.37
N PRO A 72 -0.60 11.39 4.26
CA PRO A 72 0.83 11.65 4.37
C PRO A 72 1.62 10.88 3.29
N PHE A 73 1.15 9.69 2.92
CA PHE A 73 1.84 8.77 2.03
C PHE A 73 0.85 7.93 1.24
N ALA A 74 1.05 7.85 -0.07
CA ALA A 74 0.30 6.97 -0.96
C ALA A 74 1.02 6.77 -2.29
N SER A 75 0.78 5.61 -2.91
CA SER A 75 1.24 5.26 -4.26
C SER A 75 0.03 4.91 -5.12
N ILE A 76 0.00 5.45 -6.34
CA ILE A 76 -1.11 5.28 -7.28
C ILE A 76 -0.60 5.21 -8.72
N HIS A 77 -1.40 4.59 -9.58
CA HIS A 77 -1.21 4.59 -11.04
C HIS A 77 -2.57 4.54 -11.74
N PHE A 78 -2.59 4.77 -13.05
CA PHE A 78 -3.74 4.47 -13.90
C PHE A 78 -3.66 3.01 -14.33
N ASP A 79 -4.60 2.18 -13.87
CA ASP A 79 -4.65 0.76 -14.22
C ASP A 79 -5.03 0.57 -15.69
N GLN A 80 -4.26 -0.25 -16.42
CA GLN A 80 -4.48 -0.53 -17.83
C GLN A 80 -4.60 -2.03 -18.10
N PRO A 81 -5.66 -2.70 -17.62
CA PRO A 81 -5.75 -4.17 -17.61
C PRO A 81 -5.67 -4.81 -19.00
N GLU A 82 -5.99 -4.08 -20.07
CA GLU A 82 -5.85 -4.55 -21.46
C GLU A 82 -4.40 -4.51 -21.98
N ALA A 83 -3.59 -3.59 -21.44
CA ALA A 83 -2.17 -3.44 -21.77
C ALA A 83 -1.26 -4.21 -20.80
N SER A 84 -1.73 -4.47 -19.58
CA SER A 84 -1.00 -5.19 -18.54
C SER A 84 -0.90 -6.69 -18.85
N GLN A 85 0.16 -7.31 -18.36
CA GLN A 85 0.37 -8.74 -18.53
C GLN A 85 -0.66 -9.52 -17.71
N LYS A 86 -1.38 -10.43 -18.36
CA LYS A 86 -2.25 -11.38 -17.65
C LYS A 86 -1.40 -12.44 -16.95
N LEU A 87 -1.70 -12.67 -15.68
CA LEU A 87 -1.02 -13.70 -14.91
C LEU A 87 -1.54 -15.10 -15.30
N PRO A 88 -0.65 -16.09 -15.44
CA PRO A 88 -1.02 -17.42 -15.95
C PRO A 88 -1.66 -18.31 -14.88
N PHE A 89 -1.74 -17.85 -13.62
CA PHE A 89 -2.21 -18.63 -12.49
C PHE A 89 -3.55 -18.13 -11.97
N LYS A 90 -4.38 -19.07 -11.53
CA LYS A 90 -5.65 -18.82 -10.81
C LYS A 90 -5.52 -18.98 -9.29
N LYS A 91 -4.48 -19.69 -8.84
CA LYS A 91 -4.23 -20.05 -7.44
C LYS A 91 -2.86 -19.56 -7.03
N ILE A 92 -2.80 -18.82 -5.93
CA ILE A 92 -1.54 -18.25 -5.46
C ILE A 92 -1.61 -18.00 -3.95
N LYS A 93 -0.48 -18.16 -3.25
CA LYS A 93 -0.33 -17.84 -1.84
C LYS A 93 0.68 -16.71 -1.70
N TYR A 94 0.57 -15.90 -0.66
CA TYR A 94 1.58 -14.85 -0.42
C TYR A 94 3.01 -15.44 -0.37
N SER A 95 3.19 -16.55 0.34
CA SER A 95 4.48 -17.21 0.54
C SER A 95 5.18 -17.71 -0.73
N ASN A 96 4.45 -17.89 -1.84
CA ASN A 96 5.02 -18.32 -3.11
C ASN A 96 4.88 -17.26 -4.22
N LEU A 97 4.36 -16.07 -3.91
CA LEU A 97 4.13 -14.99 -4.89
C LEU A 97 5.41 -14.64 -5.68
N THR A 98 6.48 -14.28 -4.98
CA THR A 98 7.77 -13.92 -5.61
C THR A 98 8.34 -15.07 -6.45
N GLN A 99 8.21 -16.31 -5.98
CA GLN A 99 8.72 -17.48 -6.70
C GLN A 99 7.92 -17.76 -7.98
N ASN A 100 6.60 -17.54 -7.96
CA ASN A 100 5.75 -17.70 -9.15
C ASN A 100 5.97 -16.59 -10.19
N LEU A 101 6.46 -15.42 -9.77
CA LEU A 101 6.76 -14.28 -10.64
C LEU A 101 8.25 -14.11 -10.93
N LYS A 102 9.07 -15.13 -10.66
CA LYS A 102 10.54 -15.06 -10.83
C LYS A 102 10.96 -14.73 -12.27
N ASP A 103 10.21 -15.22 -13.26
CA ASP A 103 10.54 -15.10 -14.67
C ASP A 103 10.23 -13.68 -15.21
N GLU A 104 9.48 -12.89 -14.44
CA GLU A 104 9.15 -11.47 -14.71
C GLU A 104 10.29 -10.51 -14.36
N GLN A 105 11.36 -11.00 -13.71
CA GLN A 105 12.59 -10.23 -13.43
C GLN A 105 12.36 -8.91 -12.66
N LEU A 106 11.41 -8.91 -11.72
CA LEU A 106 10.98 -7.71 -10.99
C LEU A 106 12.06 -7.04 -10.13
N PHE A 107 13.18 -7.71 -9.88
CA PHE A 107 14.19 -7.32 -8.88
C PHE A 107 14.70 -5.87 -8.98
N ASN A 108 14.69 -5.27 -10.18
CA ASN A 108 15.18 -3.92 -10.44
C ASN A 108 14.13 -2.96 -11.01
N VAL A 109 12.86 -3.37 -11.08
CA VAL A 109 11.77 -2.56 -11.64
C VAL A 109 10.62 -2.44 -10.64
N PHE A 110 9.89 -1.33 -10.71
CA PHE A 110 8.62 -1.22 -10.02
C PHE A 110 7.55 -1.99 -10.79
N SER A 111 6.63 -2.64 -10.08
CA SER A 111 5.47 -3.25 -10.73
C SER A 111 4.22 -3.19 -9.87
N ALA A 112 3.06 -3.08 -10.49
CA ALA A 112 1.76 -3.25 -9.84
C ALA A 112 1.26 -4.68 -9.99
N LEU A 113 0.71 -5.22 -8.91
CA LEU A 113 -0.03 -6.48 -8.89
C LEU A 113 -1.49 -6.17 -8.56
N LYS A 114 -2.41 -6.67 -9.39
CA LYS A 114 -3.84 -6.64 -9.10
C LYS A 114 -4.40 -8.05 -9.28
N LEU A 115 -5.05 -8.58 -8.25
CA LEU A 115 -5.75 -9.86 -8.26
C LEU A 115 -7.19 -9.63 -7.86
N HIS A 116 -8.15 -10.14 -8.62
CA HIS A 116 -9.57 -10.09 -8.28
C HIS A 116 -10.19 -11.48 -8.37
N GLY A 117 -10.98 -11.86 -7.36
CA GLY A 117 -11.66 -13.15 -7.31
C GLY A 117 -11.77 -13.69 -5.89
N GLU A 118 -11.75 -15.02 -5.77
CA GLU A 118 -11.99 -15.74 -4.52
C GLU A 118 -10.69 -15.99 -3.73
N PHE A 119 -10.75 -15.64 -2.45
CA PHE A 119 -9.69 -15.89 -1.47
C PHE A 119 -10.21 -16.82 -0.38
N ALA A 120 -9.55 -17.97 -0.22
CA ALA A 120 -9.82 -18.87 0.90
C ALA A 120 -9.45 -18.20 2.24
N HIS A 121 -8.40 -17.38 2.24
CA HIS A 121 -7.94 -16.66 3.42
C HIS A 121 -7.32 -15.31 3.04
N VAL A 122 -7.65 -14.26 3.80
CA VAL A 122 -6.96 -12.97 3.78
C VAL A 122 -6.68 -12.54 5.21
N HIS A 123 -5.44 -12.18 5.48
CA HIS A 123 -4.98 -11.66 6.76
C HIS A 123 -4.44 -10.24 6.57
N VAL A 124 -5.04 -9.27 7.26
CA VAL A 124 -4.67 -7.86 7.15
C VAL A 124 -4.33 -7.26 8.52
N ARG A 125 -3.53 -6.19 8.50
CA ARG A 125 -3.42 -5.23 9.61
C ARG A 125 -4.06 -3.91 9.22
N ILE A 126 -4.49 -3.17 10.23
CA ILE A 126 -4.98 -1.80 10.06
C ILE A 126 -4.37 -0.91 11.14
N VAL A 127 -3.69 0.17 10.73
CA VAL A 127 -3.04 1.08 11.67
C VAL A 127 -4.09 1.96 12.38
N THR A 128 -3.91 2.13 13.69
CA THR A 128 -4.73 3.06 14.47
C THR A 128 -4.26 4.49 14.25
N LYS A 129 -5.20 5.43 14.11
CA LYS A 129 -4.88 6.86 14.03
C LYS A 129 -4.00 7.31 15.20
N GLN A 130 -2.97 8.06 14.85
CA GLN A 130 -2.03 8.71 15.73
C GLN A 130 -2.30 10.21 15.77
N GLU A 131 -1.96 10.82 16.90
CA GLU A 131 -2.10 12.26 17.14
C GLU A 131 -0.73 12.85 17.48
N LYS A 132 -0.57 14.17 17.28
CA LYS A 132 0.68 14.85 17.66
C LYS A 132 0.82 14.90 19.20
N PRO A 133 2.05 14.77 19.75
CA PRO A 133 3.29 14.43 19.06
C PRO A 133 3.28 12.96 18.62
N TYR A 134 3.54 12.72 17.33
CA TYR A 134 3.43 11.39 16.76
C TYR A 134 4.45 10.42 17.40
N PRO A 135 4.07 9.16 17.67
CA PRO A 135 4.99 8.13 18.17
C PRO A 135 5.90 7.61 17.05
N SER A 136 6.86 6.73 17.39
CA SER A 136 7.63 6.03 16.36
C SER A 136 6.80 4.94 15.67
N LEU A 137 7.13 4.60 14.42
CA LEU A 137 6.45 3.49 13.71
C LEU A 137 6.54 2.16 14.45
N LEU A 138 7.63 1.91 15.20
CA LEU A 138 7.72 0.70 16.03
C LEU A 138 6.60 0.64 17.08
N GLN A 139 6.34 1.76 17.78
CA GLN A 139 5.26 1.83 18.77
C GLN A 139 3.89 1.69 18.12
N VAL A 140 3.74 2.21 16.89
CA VAL A 140 2.51 2.06 16.09
C VAL A 140 2.30 0.59 15.69
N ALA A 141 3.34 -0.07 15.19
CA ALA A 141 3.31 -1.45 14.72
C ALA A 141 3.00 -2.45 15.85
N GLU A 142 3.49 -2.21 17.07
CA GLU A 142 3.19 -3.05 18.24
C GLU A 142 1.72 -3.02 18.67
N GLN A 143 0.94 -2.03 18.21
CA GLN A 143 -0.44 -1.79 18.62
C GLN A 143 -1.46 -2.00 17.49
N GLN A 144 -1.01 -2.41 16.30
CA GLN A 144 -1.90 -2.52 15.16
C GLN A 144 -2.80 -3.76 15.29
N PRO A 145 -4.14 -3.60 15.21
CA PRO A 145 -5.04 -4.73 15.14
C PRO A 145 -4.87 -5.49 13.83
N GLU A 146 -4.94 -6.82 13.94
CA GLU A 146 -4.97 -7.76 12.83
C GLU A 146 -6.37 -8.34 12.65
N PHE A 147 -6.80 -8.51 11.40
CA PHE A 147 -8.11 -9.02 11.03
C PHE A 147 -7.97 -10.12 9.98
N LYS A 148 -8.87 -11.10 10.04
CA LYS A 148 -8.88 -12.25 9.13
C LYS A 148 -10.27 -12.43 8.54
N ALA A 149 -10.31 -12.76 7.26
CA ALA A 149 -11.51 -13.18 6.56
C ALA A 149 -11.21 -14.48 5.80
N ASP A 150 -12.18 -15.39 5.82
CA ASP A 150 -12.13 -16.65 5.10
C ASP A 150 -13.24 -16.70 4.06
N ASN A 151 -12.96 -17.31 2.90
CA ASN A 151 -13.89 -17.46 1.78
C ASN A 151 -14.52 -16.12 1.36
N ILE A 152 -13.67 -15.15 1.04
CA ILE A 152 -14.06 -13.79 0.69
C ILE A 152 -13.72 -13.50 -0.77
N THR A 153 -14.61 -12.78 -1.45
CA THR A 153 -14.35 -12.26 -2.79
C THR A 153 -13.94 -10.80 -2.69
N GLY A 154 -12.88 -10.44 -3.42
CA GLY A 154 -12.39 -9.07 -3.39
C GLY A 154 -11.25 -8.82 -4.34
N THR A 155 -10.64 -7.66 -4.17
CA THR A 155 -9.52 -7.18 -4.96
C THR A 155 -8.31 -6.97 -4.06
N LEU A 156 -7.22 -7.66 -4.37
CA LEU A 156 -5.88 -7.39 -3.86
C LEU A 156 -5.18 -6.46 -4.85
N VAL A 157 -4.59 -5.38 -4.35
CA VAL A 157 -3.84 -4.40 -5.15
C VAL A 157 -2.60 -3.96 -4.41
N GLY A 158 -1.51 -3.74 -5.13
CA GLY A 158 -0.35 -3.08 -4.57
C GLY A 158 0.87 -3.20 -5.47
N TYR A 159 2.04 -3.09 -4.86
CA TYR A 159 3.27 -2.82 -5.60
C TYR A 159 4.41 -3.73 -5.15
N TYR A 160 5.27 -4.08 -6.11
CA TYR A 160 6.63 -4.51 -5.85
C TYR A 160 7.57 -3.32 -6.03
N ALA A 161 8.46 -3.11 -5.06
CA ALA A 161 9.55 -2.14 -5.18
C ALA A 161 10.93 -2.80 -5.07
N PRO A 162 11.91 -2.40 -5.92
CA PRO A 162 13.28 -2.89 -5.80
C PRO A 162 13.92 -2.51 -4.48
N LYS A 163 14.87 -3.35 -4.00
CA LYS A 163 15.55 -3.14 -2.72
C LYS A 163 16.25 -1.77 -2.59
N VAL A 164 16.75 -1.21 -3.68
CA VAL A 164 17.42 0.10 -3.69
C VAL A 164 16.46 1.27 -3.34
N PHE A 165 15.14 1.04 -3.39
CA PHE A 165 14.12 2.00 -3.01
C PHE A 165 13.52 1.75 -1.61
N GLY A 166 14.16 0.90 -0.79
CA GLY A 166 13.85 0.80 0.64
C GLY A 166 14.13 2.13 1.34
N GLY A 167 13.09 2.76 1.88
CA GLY A 167 13.15 4.13 2.42
C GLY A 167 12.11 5.03 1.75
N PRO A 168 12.28 5.40 0.47
CA PRO A 168 11.20 6.00 -0.30
C PRO A 168 9.90 5.20 -0.20
N THR A 169 9.97 3.88 -0.29
CA THR A 169 8.83 2.97 -0.18
C THR A 169 9.20 1.71 0.60
N ALA A 170 8.28 0.75 0.67
CA ALA A 170 8.51 -0.59 1.22
C ALA A 170 9.13 -1.47 0.13
N ALA A 171 10.37 -1.91 0.35
CA ALA A 171 11.01 -2.82 -0.59
C ALA A 171 10.32 -4.20 -0.57
N GLY A 172 10.19 -4.83 -1.74
CA GLY A 172 9.40 -6.06 -1.89
C GLY A 172 7.92 -5.76 -2.10
N TRP A 173 7.05 -6.68 -1.66
CA TRP A 173 5.61 -6.57 -1.84
C TRP A 173 4.97 -5.71 -0.75
N HIS A 174 4.20 -4.71 -1.18
CA HIS A 174 3.33 -3.89 -0.34
C HIS A 174 1.94 -3.96 -0.95
N LEU A 175 1.02 -4.68 -0.31
CA LEU A 175 -0.27 -5.08 -0.88
C LEU A 175 -1.39 -4.73 0.08
N HIS A 176 -2.48 -4.17 -0.44
CA HIS A 176 -3.72 -3.98 0.29
C HIS A 176 -4.82 -4.86 -0.31
N PHE A 177 -5.88 -5.10 0.46
CA PHE A 177 -7.07 -5.84 0.03
C PHE A 177 -8.34 -5.03 0.29
N LEU A 178 -9.35 -5.19 -0.57
CA LEU A 178 -10.71 -4.68 -0.40
C LEU A 178 -11.72 -5.72 -0.88
N SER A 179 -12.66 -6.11 -0.02
CA SER A 179 -13.75 -7.03 -0.37
C SER A 179 -14.81 -6.36 -1.24
N ASP A 180 -15.47 -7.14 -2.09
CA ASP A 180 -16.48 -6.64 -3.02
C ASP A 180 -17.72 -6.06 -2.32
N ASP A 181 -18.05 -6.61 -1.14
CA ASP A 181 -19.15 -6.11 -0.31
C ASP A 181 -18.77 -4.87 0.52
N LEU A 182 -17.51 -4.40 0.41
CA LEU A 182 -16.96 -3.26 1.12
C LEU A 182 -17.11 -3.40 2.65
N THR A 183 -16.91 -4.61 3.18
CA THR A 183 -16.96 -4.88 4.62
C THR A 183 -15.61 -5.27 5.22
N PHE A 184 -14.62 -5.63 4.40
CA PHE A 184 -13.30 -6.06 4.85
C PHE A 184 -12.20 -5.50 3.96
N ALA A 185 -11.21 -4.84 4.56
CA ALA A 185 -10.07 -4.29 3.86
C ALA A 185 -8.88 -4.11 4.80
N GLY A 186 -7.70 -3.87 4.24
CA GLY A 186 -6.50 -3.51 5.01
C GLY A 186 -5.20 -3.83 4.31
N HIS A 187 -4.09 -3.64 5.01
CA HIS A 187 -2.74 -3.97 4.57
C HIS A 187 -2.50 -5.46 4.72
N VAL A 188 -2.17 -6.15 3.64
CA VAL A 188 -2.08 -7.61 3.58
C VAL A 188 -0.79 -8.10 4.24
N LEU A 189 -0.95 -8.99 5.21
CA LEU A 189 0.12 -9.74 5.86
C LEU A 189 0.27 -11.15 5.30
N ASP A 190 -0.84 -11.77 4.88
CA ASP A 190 -0.87 -13.10 4.26
C ASP A 190 -2.17 -13.28 3.46
N PHE A 191 -2.15 -14.16 2.46
CA PHE A 191 -3.36 -14.54 1.71
C PHE A 191 -3.21 -15.90 1.01
N GLU A 192 -4.36 -16.52 0.72
CA GLU A 192 -4.48 -17.68 -0.16
C GLU A 192 -5.65 -17.48 -1.14
N ALA A 193 -5.32 -17.26 -2.41
CA ALA A 193 -6.28 -17.12 -3.50
C ALA A 193 -6.58 -18.49 -4.14
N THR A 194 -7.87 -18.78 -4.35
CA THR A 194 -8.35 -20.07 -4.88
C THR A 194 -8.83 -20.00 -6.32
N ASP A 195 -9.33 -18.84 -6.75
CA ASP A 195 -9.67 -18.55 -8.13
C ASP A 195 -9.65 -17.04 -8.36
N VAL A 196 -8.60 -16.54 -9.01
CA VAL A 196 -8.45 -15.10 -9.30
C VAL A 196 -8.06 -14.84 -10.74
N ASP A 197 -8.53 -13.72 -11.28
CA ASP A 197 -7.94 -13.08 -12.45
C ASP A 197 -6.91 -12.05 -11.99
N GLY A 198 -5.74 -12.09 -12.60
CA GLY A 198 -4.60 -11.29 -12.17
C GLY A 198 -3.93 -10.55 -13.32
N THR A 199 -3.49 -9.32 -13.04
CA THR A 199 -2.64 -8.53 -13.92
C THR A 199 -1.35 -8.12 -13.20
N LEU A 200 -0.28 -8.03 -13.99
CA LEU A 200 1.02 -7.49 -13.59
C LEU A 200 1.39 -6.38 -14.57
N GLU A 201 1.73 -5.21 -14.04
CA GLU A 201 2.21 -4.07 -14.83
C GLU A 201 3.59 -3.69 -14.37
N VAL A 202 4.57 -3.69 -15.27
CA VAL A 202 5.93 -3.19 -15.00
C VAL A 202 5.99 -1.72 -15.41
N PHE A 203 6.53 -0.88 -14.52
CA PHE A 203 6.59 0.57 -14.73
C PHE A 203 7.90 1.01 -15.38
N ASP A 204 7.80 1.88 -16.38
CA ASP A 204 8.94 2.60 -16.93
C ASP A 204 9.46 3.68 -15.97
N ASN A 205 8.54 4.31 -15.24
CA ASN A 205 8.83 5.48 -14.41
C ASN A 205 8.33 5.31 -12.96
N PHE A 206 9.15 5.77 -12.03
CA PHE A 206 8.76 6.06 -10.65
C PHE A 206 8.80 7.57 -10.43
N LEU A 207 7.63 8.19 -10.25
CA LEU A 207 7.50 9.63 -10.01
C LEU A 207 7.28 9.90 -8.52
N GLN A 208 8.36 10.28 -7.84
CA GLN A 208 8.34 10.67 -6.44
C GLN A 208 7.98 12.15 -6.28
N HIS A 209 6.84 12.44 -5.68
CA HIS A 209 6.44 13.78 -5.25
C HIS A 209 6.74 13.99 -3.76
N LEU A 210 7.34 15.13 -3.41
CA LEU A 210 7.70 15.46 -2.03
C LEU A 210 6.84 16.63 -1.52
N PRO A 211 6.35 16.59 -0.27
CA PRO A 211 5.54 17.66 0.31
C PRO A 211 6.41 18.87 0.72
N ILE A 212 7.03 19.55 -0.24
CA ILE A 212 8.02 20.62 0.01
C ILE A 212 7.47 21.86 0.72
N ASN A 213 6.15 22.04 0.74
CA ASN A 213 5.51 23.14 1.48
C ASN A 213 5.29 22.79 2.96
N ASN A 214 5.48 21.52 3.36
CA ASN A 214 5.38 21.09 4.74
C ASN A 214 6.73 21.30 5.46
N ALA A 215 6.72 22.18 6.48
CA ALA A 215 7.93 22.51 7.23
C ALA A 215 8.45 21.33 8.07
N ASP A 216 7.56 20.53 8.66
CA ASP A 216 7.93 19.39 9.48
C ASP A 216 8.70 18.35 8.61
N PHE A 217 8.21 18.04 7.41
CA PHE A 217 8.89 17.21 6.39
C PHE A 217 10.27 17.78 6.03
N ARG A 218 10.38 19.07 5.71
CA ARG A 218 11.65 19.68 5.31
C ARG A 218 12.69 19.76 6.42
N SER A 219 12.23 19.84 7.67
CA SER A 219 13.10 19.95 8.84
C SER A 219 13.53 18.60 9.41
N MET A 220 12.90 17.50 8.96
CA MET A 220 13.21 16.17 9.45
C MET A 220 14.66 15.79 9.12
N ASN A 221 15.34 15.20 10.09
CA ASN A 221 16.68 14.65 9.91
C ASN A 221 16.62 13.17 10.30
N GLN A 222 16.35 12.32 9.31
CA GLN A 222 16.19 10.90 9.53
C GLN A 222 17.56 10.21 9.43
N ASP A 223 17.94 9.48 10.47
CA ASP A 223 19.04 8.54 10.38
C ASP A 223 18.63 7.39 9.46
N ILE A 224 19.43 7.14 8.42
CA ILE A 224 19.20 6.07 7.46
C ILE A 224 19.68 4.72 8.03
N ALA A 225 20.53 4.74 9.06
CA ALA A 225 20.97 3.52 9.73
C ALA A 225 19.77 2.79 10.37
N GLY A 226 19.49 1.57 9.90
CA GLY A 226 18.38 0.75 10.39
C GLY A 226 16.99 1.17 9.88
N LEU A 227 16.92 2.07 8.89
CA LEU A 227 15.67 2.50 8.26
C LEU A 227 14.92 1.33 7.60
N ASP A 228 15.66 0.46 6.92
CA ASP A 228 15.16 -0.78 6.31
C ASP A 228 14.44 -1.66 7.33
N LYS A 229 15.09 -1.95 8.47
CA LYS A 229 14.52 -2.76 9.54
C LYS A 229 13.28 -2.12 10.17
N ALA A 230 13.28 -0.79 10.31
CA ALA A 230 12.13 -0.07 10.85
C ALA A 230 10.90 -0.17 9.93
N ILE A 231 11.11 -0.08 8.62
CA ILE A 231 10.06 -0.26 7.61
C ILE A 231 9.61 -1.72 7.56
N GLU A 232 10.53 -2.68 7.51
CA GLU A 232 10.17 -4.11 7.50
C GLU A 232 9.33 -4.50 8.72
N ALA A 233 9.67 -3.97 9.91
CA ALA A 233 8.90 -4.22 11.12
C ALA A 233 7.47 -3.63 11.07
N SER A 234 7.25 -2.47 10.42
CA SER A 234 5.91 -1.88 10.28
C SER A 234 5.07 -2.57 9.21
N GLU A 235 5.69 -3.02 8.12
CA GLU A 235 4.99 -3.68 7.01
C GLU A 235 4.67 -5.16 7.26
N GLY A 236 5.07 -5.71 8.42
CA GLY A 236 4.80 -7.09 8.81
C GLY A 236 5.85 -8.10 8.32
N GLY A 237 7.04 -7.62 7.94
CA GLY A 237 8.19 -8.46 7.65
C GLY A 237 8.55 -9.33 8.85
N LYS A 238 8.32 -10.64 8.74
CA LYS A 238 8.82 -11.62 9.70
C LYS A 238 10.26 -11.95 9.33
N ASN A 239 11.20 -11.60 10.20
CA ASN A 239 12.60 -12.06 10.15
C ASN A 239 12.69 -13.59 10.03
#